data_AF-A0A970G5B9-F1
#
_entry.id   AF-A0A970G5B9-F1
#
_cell.length_a   1.000
_cell.length_b   1.000
_cell.length_c   1.000
_cell.angle_alpha   90.00
_cell.angle_beta   90.00
_cell.angle_gamma   90.00
#
_symmetry.space_group_name_H-M   'P 1'
#
loop_
_entity.id
_entity.type
_entity.pdbx_description
1 polymer ?
#
loop_
_entity_poly.entity_id
_entity_poly.type
_entity_poly.pdbx_seq_one_letter_code
_entity_poly.pdbx_strand_id
1 'polypeptide(L)'
;MKNKKGFTLLEVLTAISVIAIISGPLLYLFVTSTRVGRTSYDTDKANTVAVALVEEIKASPGSWQSKGYLKDEEGKYTKYHYFDSDWAPTAEAYASYRAVITVEEVPAGGGAGTSPYLP
;
A
#
# COMPACT_ATOMS: atom_id res chain seq x y z
N MET A 1 26.48 -50.23 25.44
CA MET A 1 27.39 -50.00 24.29
C MET A 1 26.70 -49.02 23.33
N LYS A 2 27.34 -47.91 22.96
CA LYS A 2 26.74 -46.85 22.13
C LYS A 2 26.88 -47.22 20.64
N ASN A 3 25.77 -47.50 19.95
CA ASN A 3 25.75 -47.68 18.50
C ASN A 3 26.02 -46.34 17.80
N LYS A 4 27.26 -46.11 17.37
CA LYS A 4 27.56 -45.03 16.41
C LYS A 4 27.33 -45.57 15.00
N LYS A 5 26.08 -45.54 14.52
CA LYS A 5 25.79 -45.76 13.10
C LYS A 5 26.19 -44.50 12.33
N GLY A 6 27.19 -44.61 11.47
CA GLY A 6 27.53 -43.56 10.50
C GLY A 6 26.51 -43.56 9.35
N PHE A 7 26.36 -42.42 8.68
CA PHE A 7 25.53 -42.31 7.49
C PHE A 7 26.12 -43.14 6.35
N THR A 8 25.25 -43.83 5.62
CA THR A 8 25.67 -44.54 4.40
C THR A 8 25.90 -43.54 3.27
N LEU A 9 26.84 -43.84 2.35
CA LEU A 9 27.09 -42.98 1.19
C LEU A 9 25.82 -42.79 0.34
N LEU A 10 25.00 -43.84 0.23
CA LEU A 10 23.74 -43.82 -0.51
C LEU A 10 22.74 -42.83 0.08
N GLU A 11 22.57 -42.81 1.40
CA GLU A 11 21.72 -41.82 2.09
C GLU A 11 22.16 -40.38 1.84
N VAL A 12 23.48 -40.13 1.85
CA VAL A 12 24.01 -38.78 1.62
C VAL A 12 23.74 -38.35 0.18
N LEU A 13 23.95 -39.25 -0.79
CA LEU A 13 23.66 -38.97 -2.20
C LEU A 13 22.17 -38.71 -2.46
N THR A 14 21.29 -39.52 -1.87
CA THR A 14 19.84 -39.33 -2.03
C THR A 14 19.37 -38.04 -1.37
N ALA A 15 19.87 -37.71 -0.18
CA ALA A 15 19.55 -36.45 0.51
C ALA A 15 19.96 -35.22 -0.32
N ILE A 16 21.19 -35.18 -0.85
CA ILE A 16 21.66 -34.06 -1.69
C ILE A 16 20.85 -33.96 -2.98
N SER A 17 20.51 -35.10 -3.60
CA SER A 17 19.68 -35.12 -4.82
C SER A 17 18.30 -34.52 -4.58
N VAL A 18 17.65 -34.89 -3.48
CA VAL A 18 16.34 -34.34 -3.09
C VAL A 18 16.45 -32.84 -2.81
N ILE A 19 17.47 -32.39 -2.08
CA ILE A 19 17.70 -30.96 -1.82
C ILE A 19 17.89 -30.19 -3.13
N ALA A 20 18.68 -30.72 -4.07
CA ALA A 20 18.94 -30.05 -5.35
C ALA A 20 17.66 -29.85 -6.17
N ILE A 21 16.79 -30.86 -6.22
CA ILE A 21 15.50 -30.80 -6.94
C ILE A 21 14.57 -29.74 -6.30
N ILE A 22 14.51 -29.71 -4.97
CA ILE A 22 13.58 -28.82 -4.25
C ILE A 22 14.10 -27.37 -4.17
N SER A 23 15.42 -27.16 -4.29
CA SER A 23 16.03 -25.82 -4.18
C SER A 23 15.53 -24.83 -5.24
N GLY A 24 15.30 -25.29 -6.48
CA GLY A 24 14.79 -24.45 -7.57
C GLY A 24 13.43 -23.80 -7.26
N PRO A 25 12.37 -24.59 -7.01
CA PRO A 25 11.05 -24.04 -6.67
C PRO A 25 11.06 -23.25 -5.35
N LEU A 26 11.85 -23.66 -4.34
CA LEU A 26 11.97 -22.90 -3.09
C LEU A 26 12.52 -21.48 -3.32
N LEU A 27 13.60 -21.35 -4.10
CA LEU A 27 14.17 -20.05 -4.42
C LEU A 27 13.18 -19.19 -5.22
N TYR A 28 12.48 -19.78 -6.19
CA TYR A 28 11.45 -19.10 -6.96
C TYR A 28 10.32 -18.56 -6.08
N LEU A 29 9.82 -19.38 -5.14
CA LEU A 29 8.79 -18.98 -4.19
C LEU A 29 9.28 -17.88 -3.25
N PHE A 30 10.52 -17.94 -2.79
CA PHE A 30 11.12 -16.90 -1.96
C PHE A 30 11.20 -15.54 -2.68
N VAL A 31 11.71 -15.51 -3.91
CA VAL A 31 11.79 -14.28 -4.71
C VAL A 31 10.39 -13.74 -5.03
N THR A 32 9.45 -14.63 -5.36
CA THR A 32 8.07 -14.22 -5.64
C THR A 32 7.39 -13.65 -4.39
N SER A 33 7.57 -14.30 -3.23
CA SER A 33 7.00 -13.86 -1.95
C SER A 33 7.55 -12.50 -1.51
N THR A 34 8.85 -12.28 -1.64
CA THR A 34 9.45 -10.97 -1.32
C THR A 34 8.93 -9.86 -2.22
N ARG A 35 8.77 -10.12 -3.52
CA ARG A 35 8.18 -9.17 -4.47
C ARG A 35 6.72 -8.86 -4.14
N VAL A 36 5.90 -9.90 -3.96
CA VAL A 36 4.47 -9.76 -3.61
C VAL A 36 4.31 -9.05 -2.27
N GLY A 37 5.17 -9.37 -1.29
CA GLY A 37 5.17 -8.72 0.02
C GLY A 37 5.35 -7.21 -0.07
N ARG A 38 6.27 -6.73 -0.92
CA ARG A 38 6.46 -5.28 -1.10
C ARG A 38 5.26 -4.62 -1.78
N THR A 39 4.69 -5.24 -2.83
CA THR A 39 3.49 -4.70 -3.48
C THR A 39 2.28 -4.67 -2.53
N SER A 40 2.09 -5.70 -1.71
CA SER A 40 1.03 -5.73 -0.70
C SER A 40 1.23 -4.65 0.36
N TYR A 41 2.47 -4.44 0.81
CA TYR A 41 2.81 -3.35 1.73
C TYR A 41 2.45 -1.98 1.13
N ASP A 42 2.81 -1.72 -0.12
CA ASP A 42 2.49 -0.46 -0.78
C ASP A 42 0.97 -0.26 -0.93
N THR A 43 0.24 -1.33 -1.23
CA THR A 43 -1.22 -1.29 -1.39
C THR A 43 -1.91 -0.99 -0.04
N ASP A 44 -1.46 -1.63 1.03
CA ASP A 44 -2.00 -1.41 2.38
C ASP A 44 -1.73 0.02 2.87
N LYS A 45 -0.53 0.53 2.61
CA LYS A 45 -0.17 1.93 2.91
C LYS A 45 -0.98 2.92 2.07
N ALA A 46 -1.14 2.67 0.78
CA ALA A 46 -1.97 3.50 -0.08
C ALA A 46 -3.41 3.60 0.43
N ASN A 47 -3.99 2.46 0.82
CA ASN A 47 -5.34 2.41 1.37
C ASN A 47 -5.44 3.16 2.70
N THR A 48 -4.48 2.96 3.60
CA THR A 48 -4.42 3.66 4.89
C THR A 48 -4.36 5.18 4.72
N VAL A 49 -3.50 5.66 3.81
CA VAL A 49 -3.39 7.10 3.50
C VAL A 49 -4.67 7.64 2.87
N ALA A 50 -5.26 6.92 1.93
CA ALA A 50 -6.51 7.32 1.29
C ALA A 50 -7.65 7.48 2.31
N VAL A 51 -7.80 6.51 3.21
CA VAL A 51 -8.79 6.56 4.30
C VAL A 51 -8.52 7.76 5.22
N ALA A 52 -7.28 7.94 5.66
CA ALA A 52 -6.90 9.03 6.55
C ALA A 52 -7.19 10.42 5.94
N LEU A 53 -6.88 10.61 4.65
CA LEU A 53 -7.18 11.86 3.94
C LEU A 53 -8.69 12.13 3.84
N VAL A 54 -9.49 11.10 3.57
CA VAL A 54 -10.95 11.23 3.52
C VAL A 54 -11.52 11.51 4.91
N GLU A 55 -11.01 10.86 5.95
CA GLU A 55 -11.40 11.09 7.33
C GLU A 55 -11.08 12.53 7.77
N GLU A 56 -9.94 13.07 7.38
CA GLU A 56 -9.59 14.47 7.65
C GLU A 56 -10.62 15.45 7.06
N ILE A 57 -11.08 15.20 5.83
CA ILE A 57 -12.12 16.04 5.20
C ILE A 57 -13.45 15.86 5.91
N LYS A 58 -13.86 14.62 6.20
CA LYS A 58 -15.12 14.33 6.88
C LYS A 58 -15.17 14.93 8.28
N ALA A 59 -14.05 14.94 9.00
CA ALA A 59 -13.96 15.49 10.35
C ALA A 59 -14.15 17.02 10.38
N SER A 60 -13.91 17.72 9.26
CA SER A 60 -14.08 19.17 9.17
C SER A 60 -14.55 19.60 7.79
N PRO A 61 -15.86 19.44 7.48
CA PRO A 61 -16.44 19.86 6.22
C PRO A 61 -16.19 21.36 5.99
N GLY A 62 -15.68 21.73 4.81
CA GLY A 62 -15.35 23.11 4.44
C GLY A 62 -13.94 23.59 4.83
N SER A 63 -13.24 22.91 5.74
CA SER A 63 -11.86 23.27 6.11
C SER A 63 -10.84 23.13 4.97
N TRP A 64 -11.19 22.37 3.93
CA TRP A 64 -10.34 22.19 2.75
C TRP A 64 -10.09 23.52 2.00
N GLN A 65 -11.02 24.48 2.08
CA GLN A 65 -10.88 25.80 1.44
C GLN A 65 -9.68 26.60 1.97
N SER A 66 -9.29 26.42 3.24
CA SER A 66 -8.15 27.10 3.86
C SER A 66 -6.86 26.27 3.87
N LYS A 67 -6.90 25.02 3.38
CA LYS A 67 -5.79 24.06 3.44
C LYS A 67 -4.94 23.99 2.16
N GLY A 68 -5.01 25.03 1.33
CA GLY A 68 -4.16 25.19 0.15
C GLY A 68 -4.52 24.26 -1.02
N TYR A 69 -5.80 23.93 -1.18
CA TYR A 69 -6.27 23.19 -2.35
C TYR A 69 -6.23 24.09 -3.59
N LEU A 70 -5.74 23.54 -4.70
CA LEU A 70 -5.66 24.25 -5.98
C LEU A 70 -6.95 24.03 -6.76
N LYS A 71 -7.51 25.10 -7.31
CA LYS A 71 -8.71 25.02 -8.15
C LYS A 71 -8.30 24.72 -9.59
N ASP A 72 -8.85 23.65 -10.14
CA ASP A 72 -8.67 23.25 -11.54
C ASP A 72 -9.63 24.03 -12.46
N GLU A 73 -9.41 23.96 -13.78
CA GLU A 73 -10.23 24.61 -14.82
C GLU A 73 -11.71 24.15 -14.76
N GLU A 74 -11.96 22.92 -14.31
CA GLU A 74 -13.29 22.33 -14.09
C GLU A 74 -13.95 22.80 -12.78
N GLY A 75 -13.29 23.64 -11.99
CA GLY A 75 -13.80 24.14 -10.71
C GLY A 75 -13.65 23.18 -9.53
N LYS A 76 -12.94 22.07 -9.70
CA LYS A 76 -12.61 21.10 -8.64
C LYS A 76 -11.41 21.57 -7.82
N TYR A 77 -11.39 21.24 -6.54
CA TYR A 77 -10.30 21.59 -5.63
C TYR A 77 -9.42 20.37 -5.35
N THR A 78 -8.17 20.42 -5.77
CA THR A 78 -7.24 19.28 -5.65
C THR A 78 -6.05 19.61 -4.77
N LYS A 79 -5.65 18.65 -3.94
CA LYS A 79 -4.42 18.68 -3.16
C LYS A 79 -3.59 17.43 -3.36
N TYR A 80 -2.28 17.62 -3.48
CA TYR A 80 -1.30 16.54 -3.66
C TYR A 80 -0.53 16.31 -2.37
N HIS A 81 -0.38 15.05 -2.00
CA HIS A 81 0.49 14.59 -0.92
C HIS A 81 1.55 13.67 -1.51
N TYR A 82 2.81 13.95 -1.23
CA TYR A 82 3.96 13.28 -1.84
C TYR A 82 4.66 12.42 -0.80
N PHE A 83 5.02 11.20 -1.20
CA PHE A 83 5.68 10.22 -0.34
C PHE A 83 6.89 9.60 -1.04
N ASP A 84 7.93 9.29 -0.29
CA ASP A 84 9.09 8.55 -0.78
C ASP A 84 8.80 7.05 -0.91
N SER A 85 9.80 6.24 -1.25
CA SER A 85 9.67 4.79 -1.42
C SER A 85 9.25 4.05 -0.15
N ASP A 86 9.40 4.66 1.02
CA ASP A 86 9.07 4.09 2.33
C ASP A 86 7.82 4.74 2.94
N TRP A 87 7.01 5.40 2.12
CA TRP A 87 5.78 6.07 2.51
C TRP A 87 5.97 7.20 3.54
N ALA A 88 7.17 7.78 3.61
CA ALA A 88 7.42 8.96 4.42
C ALA A 88 7.06 10.24 3.64
N PRO A 89 6.45 11.26 4.27
CA PRO A 89 6.15 12.53 3.61
C PRO A 89 7.42 13.19 3.07
N THR A 90 7.39 13.59 1.81
CA THR A 90 8.54 14.19 1.13
C THR A 90 8.13 15.32 0.19
N ALA A 91 9.10 16.04 -0.36
CA ALA A 91 8.85 17.04 -1.40
C ALA A 91 8.60 16.37 -2.75
N GLU A 92 7.85 17.02 -3.63
CA GLU A 92 7.50 16.51 -4.96
C GLU A 92 8.71 16.01 -5.76
N ALA A 93 9.85 16.71 -5.69
CA ALA A 93 11.07 16.35 -6.41
C ALA A 93 11.66 14.98 -6.02
N TYR A 94 11.31 14.44 -4.85
CA TYR A 94 11.81 13.17 -4.33
C TYR A 94 10.72 12.11 -4.15
N ALA A 95 9.52 12.38 -4.68
CA ALA A 95 8.37 11.52 -4.47
C ALA A 95 8.44 10.25 -5.32
N SER A 96 8.23 9.09 -4.69
CA SER A 96 7.97 7.82 -5.38
C SER A 96 6.47 7.55 -5.52
N TYR A 97 5.67 8.04 -4.57
CA TYR A 97 4.20 7.93 -4.59
C TYR A 97 3.55 9.29 -4.40
N ARG A 98 2.34 9.43 -4.91
CA ARG A 98 1.50 10.63 -4.77
C ARG A 98 0.07 10.23 -4.44
N ALA A 99 -0.45 10.72 -3.32
CA ALA A 99 -1.87 10.68 -3.03
C ALA A 99 -2.53 11.97 -3.50
N VAL A 100 -3.71 11.85 -4.11
CA VAL A 100 -4.46 12.97 -4.66
C VAL A 100 -5.83 12.97 -4.02
N ILE A 101 -6.23 14.11 -3.49
CA ILE A 101 -7.59 14.32 -2.99
C ILE A 101 -8.22 15.47 -3.77
N THR A 102 -9.39 15.19 -4.33
CA THR A 102 -10.16 16.15 -5.12
C THR A 102 -11.54 16.31 -4.49
N VAL A 103 -11.90 17.56 -4.21
CA VAL A 103 -13.19 17.94 -3.64
C VAL A 103 -13.97 18.72 -4.69
N GLU A 104 -15.24 18.37 -4.83
CA GLU A 104 -16.18 19.07 -5.70
C GLU A 104 -17.32 19.62 -4.84
N GLU A 105 -17.62 20.91 -4.99
CA GLU A 105 -18.79 21.51 -4.35
C GLU A 105 -20.03 21.19 -5.18
N VAL A 106 -20.99 20.49 -4.58
CA VAL A 106 -22.30 20.29 -5.21
C VAL A 106 -23.10 21.60 -5.04
N PRO A 107 -23.53 22.26 -6.13
CA PRO A 107 -24.32 23.48 -6.01
C PRO A 107 -25.64 23.21 -5.29
N ALA A 108 -26.00 24.11 -4.36
CA ALA A 108 -27.10 23.96 -3.39
C ALA A 108 -28.53 23.89 -3.97
N GLY A 109 -28.71 23.59 -5.25
CA GLY A 109 -29.99 23.64 -5.96
C GLY A 109 -30.60 22.29 -6.38
N GLY A 110 -29.98 21.15 -6.05
CA GLY A 110 -30.41 19.85 -6.57
C GLY A 110 -30.52 18.76 -5.51
N GLY A 111 -31.70 18.61 -4.92
CA GLY A 111 -32.10 17.36 -4.25
C GLY A 111 -32.38 17.49 -2.76
N ALA A 112 -33.67 17.53 -2.43
CA ALA A 112 -34.16 17.01 -1.16
C ALA A 112 -33.75 15.52 -1.07
N GLY A 113 -32.63 15.25 -0.40
CA GLY A 113 -32.09 13.91 -0.20
C GLY A 113 -31.46 13.86 1.19
N THR A 114 -32.20 13.29 2.11
CA THR A 114 -31.84 12.96 3.50
C THR A 114 -30.34 12.70 3.71
N SER A 115 -29.70 13.51 4.55
CA SER A 115 -28.40 13.20 5.16
C SER A 115 -28.40 11.76 5.71
N PRO A 116 -27.49 10.87 5.28
CA PRO A 116 -27.36 9.55 5.88
C PRO A 116 -26.43 9.54 7.10
N TYR A 117 -26.17 10.69 7.74
CA TYR A 117 -25.28 10.75 8.90
C TYR A 117 -25.95 11.34 10.14
N LEU A 118 -26.12 10.44 11.12
CA LEU A 118 -26.30 10.59 12.58
C LEU A 118 -27.74 10.81 13.09
N PRO A 119 -28.11 10.22 14.24
CA PRO A 119 -27.40 10.27 15.52
C PRO A 119 -26.27 9.27 15.73
#